data_AF-A0AA88MM26-F1
#
_entry.id   AF-A0AA88MM26-F1
#
_cell.length_a   1.000
_cell.length_b   1.000
_cell.length_c   1.000
_cell.angle_alpha   90.00
_cell.angle_beta   90.00
_cell.angle_gamma   90.00
#
_symmetry.space_group_name_H-M   'P 1'
#
loop_
_entity.id
_entity.type
_entity.pdbx_description
1 polymer ?
#
loop_
_entity_poly.entity_id
_entity_poly.type
_entity_poly.pdbx_seq_one_letter_code
_entity_poly.pdbx_strand_id
1 'polypeptide(L)'
;MAGVLSPPHLQLLCVLFVCVLDTTGGLASQTAQFSSYEVSVPKRIGRHRREQDGSVSNKVSYVIPAQGKEHVVILERNEFLLPDDFTVYSYAPTPRTDH
;
A
#
# COMPACT_ATOMS: atom_id res chain seq x y z
N MET A 1 -53.21 6.72 2.50
CA MET A 1 -52.82 6.80 1.07
C MET A 1 -51.36 6.40 0.98
N ALA A 2 -51.08 5.14 0.61
CA ALA A 2 -49.71 4.66 0.45
C ALA A 2 -49.21 5.09 -0.93
N GLY A 3 -48.26 6.02 -0.98
CA GLY A 3 -47.61 6.40 -2.22
C GLY A 3 -46.78 5.23 -2.72
N VAL A 4 -47.20 4.63 -3.83
CA VAL A 4 -46.43 3.59 -4.53
C VAL A 4 -45.20 4.28 -5.09
N LEU A 5 -44.05 4.07 -4.44
CA LEU A 5 -42.78 4.65 -4.85
C LEU A 5 -42.42 4.11 -6.24
N SER A 6 -42.30 5.01 -7.22
CA SER A 6 -42.11 4.61 -8.61
C SER A 6 -40.76 3.88 -8.80
N PRO A 7 -40.65 2.95 -9.78
CA PRO A 7 -39.44 2.15 -10.00
C PRO A 7 -38.11 2.94 -10.12
N PRO A 8 -38.04 4.14 -10.73
CA PRO A 8 -36.79 4.89 -10.80
C PRO A 8 -36.33 5.45 -9.44
N HIS A 9 -37.26 5.76 -8.52
CA HIS A 9 -36.92 6.20 -7.17
C HIS A 9 -36.36 5.06 -6.33
N LEU A 10 -36.87 3.84 -6.54
CA LEU A 10 -36.33 2.63 -5.90
C LEU A 10 -34.91 2.36 -6.36
N GLN A 11 -34.63 2.47 -7.67
CA GLN A 11 -33.28 2.33 -8.22
C GLN A 11 -32.31 3.37 -7.67
N LEU A 12 -32.74 4.64 -7.61
CA LEU A 12 -31.90 5.71 -7.06
C LEU A 12 -31.57 5.46 -5.57
N LEU A 13 -32.55 5.03 -4.79
CA LEU A 13 -32.33 4.64 -3.39
C LEU A 13 -31.40 3.44 -3.26
N CYS A 14 -31.53 2.42 -4.10
CA CYS A 14 -30.62 1.27 -4.11
C CYS A 14 -29.18 1.70 -4.41
N VAL A 15 -28.97 2.54 -5.42
CA VAL A 15 -27.63 3.06 -5.76
C VAL A 15 -27.05 3.89 -4.61
N LEU A 16 -27.85 4.78 -4.02
CA LEU A 16 -27.43 5.60 -2.89
C LEU A 16 -27.06 4.72 -1.67
N PHE A 17 -27.84 3.68 -1.41
CA PHE A 17 -27.60 2.75 -0.31
C PHE A 17 -26.30 1.95 -0.52
N VAL A 18 -26.06 1.45 -1.73
CA VAL A 18 -24.79 0.77 -2.08
C VAL A 18 -23.59 1.71 -1.88
N CYS A 19 -23.67 2.96 -2.36
CA CYS A 19 -22.59 3.94 -2.18
C CYS A 19 -22.32 4.29 -0.70
N VAL A 20 -23.37 4.37 0.14
CA VAL A 20 -23.22 4.66 1.57
C VAL A 20 -22.64 3.46 2.35
N LEU A 21 -22.99 2.23 1.96
CA LEU A 21 -22.39 1.03 2.55
C LEU A 21 -20.91 0.87 2.15
N ASP A 22 -20.55 1.16 0.91
CA ASP A 22 -19.16 1.05 0.44
C ASP A 22 -18.24 2.09 1.11
N THR A 23 -18.76 3.28 1.43
CA THR A 23 -17.99 4.36 2.06
C THR A 23 -17.71 4.14 3.56
N THR A 24 -18.45 3.25 4.23
CA THR A 24 -18.27 2.97 5.67
C THR A 24 -17.41 1.75 5.97
N GLY A 25 -17.17 0.87 4.99
CA GLY A 25 -16.45 -0.41 5.20
C GLY A 25 -14.99 -0.48 4.71
N GLY A 26 -14.49 0.54 4.02
CA GLY A 26 -13.28 0.39 3.17
C GLY A 26 -11.91 0.47 3.85
N LEU A 27 -11.79 0.96 5.09
CA LEU A 27 -10.48 1.26 5.69
C LEU A 27 -9.88 0.13 6.57
N ALA A 28 -10.69 -0.83 7.03
CA ALA A 28 -10.26 -1.81 8.02
C ALA A 28 -9.80 -3.17 7.45
N SER A 29 -9.75 -3.36 6.12
CA SER A 29 -9.67 -4.70 5.51
C SER A 29 -8.54 -4.90 4.50
N GLN A 30 -7.50 -4.07 4.52
CA GLN A 30 -6.34 -4.36 3.65
C GLN A 30 -5.60 -5.63 4.11
N THR A 31 -5.60 -5.92 5.41
CA THR A 31 -4.91 -7.09 5.99
C THR A 31 -5.83 -8.14 6.60
N ALA A 32 -7.14 -7.86 6.77
CA ALA A 32 -8.09 -8.79 7.37
C ALA A 32 -8.30 -10.09 6.56
N GLN A 33 -7.96 -10.05 5.27
CA GLN A 33 -8.00 -11.19 4.36
C GLN A 33 -6.76 -12.10 4.44
N PHE A 34 -5.70 -11.70 5.17
CA PHE A 34 -4.51 -12.53 5.33
C PHE A 34 -4.58 -13.35 6.62
N SER A 35 -4.59 -14.67 6.48
CA SER A 35 -4.51 -15.60 7.62
C SER A 35 -3.11 -15.66 8.24
N SER A 36 -2.08 -15.18 7.53
CA SER A 36 -0.68 -15.10 7.98
C SER A 36 0.13 -14.13 7.13
N TYR A 37 1.26 -13.64 7.64
CA TYR A 37 2.22 -12.79 6.92
C TYR A 37 3.67 -13.23 7.19
N GLU A 38 4.55 -12.98 6.23
CA GLU A 38 6.00 -13.22 6.34
C GLU A 38 6.72 -11.87 6.36
N VAL A 39 7.69 -11.71 7.27
CA VAL A 39 8.55 -10.52 7.33
C VAL A 39 9.94 -10.91 6.85
N SER A 40 10.41 -10.27 5.78
CA SER A 40 11.75 -10.51 5.24
C SER A 40 12.51 -9.19 5.05
N VAL A 41 13.84 -9.28 5.02
CA VAL A 41 14.73 -8.14 4.76
C VAL A 41 15.14 -8.18 3.28
N PRO A 42 14.67 -7.25 2.45
CA PRO A 42 15.03 -7.20 1.03
C PRO A 42 16.53 -6.96 0.84
N LYS A 43 17.14 -7.67 -0.12
CA LYS A 43 18.54 -7.48 -0.50
C LYS A 43 18.62 -6.64 -1.77
N ARG A 44 19.22 -5.44 -1.70
CA ARG A 44 19.35 -4.56 -2.88
C ARG A 44 20.24 -5.23 -3.94
N ILE A 45 19.76 -5.24 -5.18
CA ILE A 45 20.48 -5.69 -6.37
C ILE A 45 21.04 -4.45 -7.05
N GLY A 46 22.34 -4.22 -6.89
CA GLY A 46 23.00 -3.08 -7.53
C GLY A 46 24.51 -3.14 -7.37
N ARG A 47 25.23 -2.83 -8.46
CA ARG A 47 26.68 -2.62 -8.39
C ARG A 47 26.95 -1.26 -7.75
N HIS A 48 27.56 -1.28 -6.57
CA HIS A 48 28.22 -0.13 -5.92
C HIS A 48 29.21 0.63 -6.87
N ARG A 49 29.60 0.06 -8.01
CA ARG A 49 30.78 0.49 -8.78
C ARG A 49 30.51 1.34 -10.04
N ARG A 50 29.28 1.69 -10.42
CA ARG A 50 29.04 2.52 -11.63
C ARG A 50 28.01 3.65 -11.49
N GLU A 51 27.81 4.17 -10.29
CA GLU A 51 27.28 5.53 -10.13
C GLU A 51 28.44 6.55 -10.18
N GLN A 52 29.37 6.36 -11.14
CA GLN A 52 30.51 7.26 -11.41
C GLN A 52 30.23 8.21 -12.58
N ASP A 53 29.12 8.03 -13.29
CA ASP A 53 28.53 9.05 -14.15
C ASP A 53 27.31 9.60 -13.40
N GLY A 54 27.24 10.91 -13.20
CA GLY A 54 26.32 11.59 -12.28
C GLY A 54 24.81 11.51 -12.59
N SER A 55 24.33 10.47 -13.26
CA SER A 55 22.90 10.18 -13.40
C SER A 55 22.43 9.27 -12.27
N VAL A 56 21.70 9.86 -11.32
CA VAL A 56 20.95 9.09 -10.31
C VAL A 56 19.94 8.22 -11.06
N SER A 57 20.09 6.91 -10.99
CA SER A 57 19.12 5.98 -11.56
C SER A 57 17.78 6.14 -10.84
N ASN A 58 16.71 6.45 -11.58
CA ASN A 58 15.34 6.49 -11.06
C ASN A 58 14.80 5.10 -10.67
N LYS A 59 15.61 4.04 -10.78
CA LYS A 59 15.20 2.66 -10.48
C LYS A 59 16.16 2.00 -9.49
N VAL A 60 15.60 1.21 -8.58
CA VAL A 60 16.33 0.33 -7.66
C VAL A 60 15.70 -1.06 -7.67
N SER A 61 16.53 -2.09 -7.59
CA SER A 61 16.07 -3.48 -7.61
C SER A 61 16.37 -4.17 -6.29
N TYR A 62 15.52 -5.09 -5.85
CA TYR A 62 15.68 -5.89 -4.64
C TYR A 62 15.37 -7.37 -4.89
N VAL A 63 16.09 -8.28 -4.23
CA VAL A 63 15.69 -9.67 -4.02
C VAL A 63 14.91 -9.74 -2.72
N ILE A 64 13.71 -10.31 -2.77
CA ILE A 64 12.87 -10.59 -1.62
C ILE A 64 12.67 -12.11 -1.55
N PRO A 65 13.16 -12.79 -0.50
CA PRO A 65 12.78 -14.17 -0.25
C PRO A 65 11.34 -14.19 0.29
N ALA A 66 10.49 -15.00 -0.33
CA ALA A 66 9.13 -15.28 0.15
C ALA A 66 8.72 -16.70 -0.26
N GLN A 67 8.03 -17.43 0.62
CA GLN A 67 7.52 -18.78 0.33
C GLN A 67 8.62 -19.75 -0.18
N GLY A 68 9.85 -19.60 0.29
CA GLY A 68 10.99 -20.42 -0.13
C GLY A 68 11.53 -20.12 -1.55
N LYS A 69 11.12 -19.01 -2.18
CA LYS A 69 11.59 -18.59 -3.51
C LYS A 69 12.11 -17.15 -3.47
N GLU A 70 13.07 -16.86 -4.35
CA GLU A 70 13.56 -15.51 -4.56
C GLU A 70 12.71 -14.77 -5.60
N HIS A 71 12.27 -13.57 -5.23
CA HIS A 71 11.52 -12.67 -6.10
C HIS A 71 12.32 -11.40 -6.34
N VAL A 72 12.39 -10.95 -7.59
CA VAL A 72 13.01 -9.66 -7.94
C VAL A 72 11.94 -8.60 -8.08
N VAL A 73 12.06 -7.53 -7.30
CA VAL A 73 11.18 -6.36 -7.37
C VAL A 73 11.99 -5.16 -7.85
N ILE A 74 11.45 -4.46 -8.84
CA ILE A 74 12.01 -3.21 -9.36
C ILE A 74 11.12 -2.08 -8.90
N LEU A 75 11.70 -1.15 -8.14
CA LEU A 75 11.04 0.06 -7.70
C LEU A 75 11.51 1.22 -8.57
N GLU A 76 10.55 2.01 -9.04
CA GLU A 76 10.80 3.24 -9.77
C GLU A 76 10.45 4.42 -8.87
N ARG A 77 11.20 5.52 -9.04
CA ARG A 77 10.93 6.75 -8.32
C ARG A 77 9.53 7.25 -8.68
N ASN A 78 8.68 7.41 -7.67
CA ASN A 78 7.40 8.08 -7.86
C ASN A 78 7.63 9.57 -8.15
N GLU A 79 7.15 10.05 -9.29
CA GLU A 79 7.19 11.47 -9.68
C GLU A 79 5.95 12.24 -9.19
N PHE A 80 4.91 11.52 -8.77
CA PHE A 80 3.76 12.12 -8.12
C PHE A 80 4.11 12.44 -6.67
N LEU A 81 3.77 13.66 -6.24
CA LEU A 81 3.92 14.07 -4.85
C LEU A 81 3.07 13.14 -3.98
N LEU A 82 3.63 12.70 -2.84
CA LEU A 82 2.83 12.05 -1.81
C LEU A 82 1.75 13.05 -1.37
N PRO A 83 0.49 12.61 -1.22
CA PRO A 83 -0.54 13.44 -0.62
C PRO A 83 -0.07 14.00 0.74
N ASP A 84 -0.47 15.23 1.06
CA ASP A 84 -0.08 15.88 2.32
C ASP A 84 -0.57 15.11 3.57
N ASP A 85 -1.57 14.25 3.42
CA ASP A 85 -2.15 13.40 4.46
C ASP A 85 -1.54 11.98 4.52
N PHE A 86 -0.43 11.72 3.83
CA PHE A 86 0.23 10.42 3.87
C PHE A 86 0.77 10.10 5.28
N THR A 87 0.29 8.99 5.87
CA THR A 87 0.71 8.58 7.21
C THR A 87 2.11 7.96 7.20
N VAL A 88 3.06 8.61 7.86
CA VAL A 88 4.44 8.11 8.01
C VAL A 88 4.61 7.46 9.39
N TYR A 89 4.90 6.16 9.40
CA TYR A 89 5.28 5.45 10.62
C TYR A 89 6.80 5.47 10.76
N SER A 90 7.29 5.98 11.88
CA SER A 90 8.71 5.94 12.25
C SER A 90 8.87 5.13 13.52
N TYR A 91 9.87 4.25 13.56
CA TYR A 91 10.22 3.56 14.79
C TYR A 91 10.98 4.52 15.71
N ALA A 92 10.64 4.52 17.00
CA ALA A 92 11.45 5.21 17.99
C ALA A 92 12.86 4.60 17.99
N PRO A 93 13.92 5.40 18.15
CA PRO A 93 15.27 4.90 18.32
C PRO A 93 15.29 3.87 19.44
N THR A 94 15.93 2.73 19.21
CA THR A 94 16.16 1.74 20.27
C THR A 94 16.93 2.41 21.41
N PRO A 95 16.40 2.43 22.65
CA PRO A 95 17.12 3.00 23.77
C PRO A 95 18.43 2.22 23.95
N ARG A 96 19.54 2.95 24.02
CA ARG A 96 20.85 2.37 24.38
C ARG A 96 20.76 1.89 25.82
N THR A 97 20.75 0.58 26.02
CA THR A 97 21.05 -0.01 27.32
C THR A 97 22.56 -0.10 27.43
N ASP A 98 23.17 0.90 28.08
CA ASP A 98 24.57 0.78 28.51
C ASP A 98 24.61 -0.25 29.65
N HIS A 99 25.35 -1.34 29.44
CA HIS A 99 25.72 -2.32 30.46
C HIS A 99 27.20 -2.12 30.82
#